data_AF-A0AAN8DVF8-F1
#
_entry.id   AF-A0AAN8DVF8-F1
#
_cell.length_a   1.000
_cell.length_b   1.000
_cell.length_c   1.000
_cell.angle_alpha   90.00
_cell.angle_beta   90.00
_cell.angle_gamma   90.00
#
_symmetry.space_group_name_H-M   'P 1'
#
loop_
_entity.id
_entity.type
_entity.pdbx_description
1 polymer ?
#
loop_
_entity_poly.entity_id
_entity_poly.type
_entity_poly.pdbx_seq_one_letter_code
_entity_poly.pdbx_strand_id
1 'polypeptide(L)'
;MTERTPLLHYRLSASVNESECRDPPAGLGPQQHPVGPRMKSSLQRQQPKKLSVFFGVVIPTLLSMFSVVVFLRIGFMVGHSGLYQAIFMFLLMYFIICMTVLSVCAISTNGALDAGGAYYMISRAMGPEFGGSIGIMFFLANVCACALFVLGLVEAIVDTFGVPEDGSLASSPYQVLPSGYWWSLLYGTGVLLLCVLVCMVGAHLYAKATFLIFLVVMFVLGTVFISFFAVGPLTIVLPLSASFNPLVNGTGPSFPTTANFTGFKLDTLLGNLWADYTLDYTTGNMMTFATVFAVMFNGCTGIMAGSNMSGDLKNPSYAIPRGTITAVIFTFIIYNLLSVLVACSCDRAARAVRRLRFQQFTYT
;
A
#
# COMPACT_ATOMS: atom_id res chain seq x y z
N MET A 1 -9.81 30.41 -42.95
CA MET A 1 -9.56 29.11 -42.31
C MET A 1 -8.26 29.22 -41.55
N THR A 2 -8.11 29.06 -40.24
CA THR A 2 -9.04 28.92 -39.11
C THR A 2 -8.17 29.20 -37.86
N GLU A 3 -8.79 29.79 -36.86
CA GLU A 3 -8.33 30.11 -35.50
C GLU A 3 -7.06 29.40 -34.97
N ARG A 4 -6.12 30.22 -34.50
CA ARG A 4 -5.30 29.91 -33.33
C ARG A 4 -5.89 30.66 -32.14
N THR A 5 -5.81 30.04 -30.96
CA THR A 5 -6.01 30.55 -29.59
C THR A 5 -7.42 30.51 -28.97
N PRO A 6 -7.86 29.35 -28.45
CA PRO A 6 -8.97 29.27 -27.50
C PRO A 6 -8.62 29.66 -26.04
N LEU A 7 -7.35 29.94 -25.72
CA LEU A 7 -6.91 30.15 -24.32
C LEU A 7 -7.00 31.60 -23.81
N LEU A 8 -7.07 32.59 -24.71
CA LEU A 8 -7.00 34.01 -24.32
C LEU A 8 -8.39 34.54 -23.91
N HIS A 9 -9.45 34.02 -24.53
CA HIS A 9 -10.83 34.39 -24.21
C HIS A 9 -11.25 33.94 -22.80
N TYR A 10 -10.73 32.82 -22.30
CA TYR A 10 -11.03 32.33 -20.96
C TYR A 10 -10.44 33.21 -19.84
N ARG A 11 -9.26 33.79 -20.07
CA ARG A 11 -8.62 34.71 -19.11
C ARG A 11 -9.32 36.07 -19.02
N LEU A 12 -9.89 36.54 -20.13
CA LEU A 12 -10.65 37.80 -20.15
C LEU A 12 -12.03 37.65 -19.51
N SER A 13 -12.75 36.55 -19.76
CA SER A 13 -14.06 36.32 -19.14
C SER A 13 -14.00 36.15 -17.62
N ALA A 14 -12.90 35.58 -17.11
CA ALA A 14 -12.69 35.44 -15.66
C ALA A 14 -12.32 36.77 -14.98
N SER A 15 -11.58 37.66 -15.67
CA SER A 15 -11.19 38.97 -15.15
C SER A 15 -12.33 40.00 -15.14
N VAL A 16 -13.27 39.90 -16.08
CA VAL A 16 -14.39 40.86 -16.18
C VAL A 16 -15.45 40.60 -15.11
N ASN A 17 -15.66 39.34 -14.68
CA ASN A 17 -16.65 39.00 -13.66
C ASN A 17 -16.25 39.40 -12.21
N GLU A 18 -14.99 39.74 -11.94
CA GLU A 18 -14.55 40.19 -10.60
C GLU A 18 -14.57 41.72 -10.43
N SER A 19 -14.87 42.49 -11.48
CA SER A 19 -14.77 43.96 -11.44
C SER A 19 -16.11 44.68 -11.24
N GLU A 20 -17.25 43.98 -11.28
CA GLU A 20 -18.58 44.62 -11.28
C GLU A 20 -19.33 44.39 -9.95
N CYS A 21 -18.84 45.02 -8.88
CA CYS A 21 -19.62 45.27 -7.67
C CYS A 21 -19.39 46.70 -7.13
N ARG A 22 -20.10 47.64 -7.77
CA ARG A 22 -20.58 48.97 -7.33
C ARG A 22 -19.60 50.09 -6.96
N ASP A 23 -19.84 51.25 -7.58
CA ASP A 23 -20.13 52.54 -6.92
C ASP A 23 -21.09 53.39 -7.81
N PRO A 24 -22.15 54.06 -7.27
CA PRO A 24 -22.94 55.07 -7.98
C PRO A 24 -22.36 56.50 -7.80
N PRO A 25 -22.75 57.51 -8.60
CA PRO A 25 -21.97 58.73 -8.77
C PRO A 25 -22.12 59.74 -7.63
N ALA A 26 -21.07 60.54 -7.43
CA ALA A 26 -20.95 61.59 -6.43
C ALA A 26 -21.82 62.82 -6.75
N GLY A 27 -22.57 63.29 -5.74
CA GLY A 27 -23.26 64.59 -5.70
C GLY A 27 -23.37 65.08 -4.24
N LEU A 28 -23.12 66.37 -4.03
CA LEU A 28 -22.83 67.06 -2.75
C LEU A 28 -23.96 67.09 -1.70
N GLY A 29 -23.56 67.14 -0.41
CA GLY A 29 -24.24 67.92 0.66
C GLY A 29 -24.70 67.15 1.92
N PRO A 30 -24.45 67.62 3.16
CA PRO A 30 -24.41 66.77 4.36
C PRO A 30 -25.70 66.78 5.21
N GLN A 31 -26.04 65.66 5.86
CA GLN A 31 -26.81 65.69 7.11
C GLN A 31 -26.58 64.45 8.00
N GLN A 32 -26.26 64.72 9.26
CA GLN A 32 -25.96 63.81 10.36
C GLN A 32 -27.17 62.99 10.82
N HIS A 33 -26.96 61.71 11.15
CA HIS A 33 -27.61 61.04 12.30
C HIS A 33 -26.86 59.77 12.74
N PRO A 34 -26.96 59.38 14.04
CA PRO A 34 -25.92 58.61 14.73
C PRO A 34 -25.99 57.10 14.44
N VAL A 35 -24.79 56.51 14.36
CA VAL A 35 -24.51 55.11 14.06
C VAL A 35 -24.75 54.24 15.30
N GLY A 36 -25.71 53.32 15.23
CA GLY A 36 -25.76 52.14 16.11
C GLY A 36 -24.67 51.12 15.74
N PRO A 37 -24.23 50.23 16.66
CA PRO A 37 -23.10 49.36 16.41
C PRO A 37 -23.47 48.23 15.43
N ARG A 38 -23.19 48.43 14.15
CA ARG A 38 -23.35 47.39 13.13
C ARG A 38 -22.20 46.40 13.22
N MET A 39 -22.49 45.27 13.87
CA MET A 39 -21.69 44.06 13.88
C MET A 39 -21.25 43.69 12.45
N LYS A 40 -19.97 43.92 12.13
CA LYS A 40 -19.33 43.34 10.93
C LYS A 40 -19.05 41.87 11.23
N SER A 41 -20.06 41.02 11.08
CA SER A 41 -19.84 39.58 10.98
C SER A 41 -19.13 39.31 9.66
N SER A 42 -17.80 39.23 9.71
CA SER A 42 -16.98 38.69 8.63
C SER A 42 -17.44 37.27 8.32
N LEU A 43 -18.19 37.09 7.24
CA LEU A 43 -18.30 35.82 6.54
C LEU A 43 -16.94 35.54 5.89
N GLN A 44 -15.92 35.25 6.70
CA GLN A 44 -14.77 34.48 6.23
C GLN A 44 -15.33 33.11 5.88
N ARG A 45 -15.61 32.91 4.59
CA ARG A 45 -15.77 31.57 4.01
C ARG A 45 -14.48 30.84 4.38
N GLN A 46 -14.54 29.99 5.41
CA GLN A 46 -13.41 29.18 5.86
C GLN A 46 -12.94 28.40 4.64
N GLN A 47 -11.87 28.85 4.00
CA GLN A 47 -11.20 28.04 3.00
C GLN A 47 -10.82 26.74 3.72
N PRO A 48 -11.13 25.57 3.15
CA PRO A 48 -10.77 24.31 3.78
C PRO A 48 -9.26 24.33 4.05
N LYS A 49 -8.88 24.00 5.28
CA LYS A 49 -7.47 23.98 5.70
C LYS A 49 -6.72 23.01 4.76
N LYS A 50 -5.86 23.56 3.90
CA LYS A 50 -5.03 22.75 2.98
C LYS A 50 -4.13 21.79 3.77
N LEU A 51 -3.94 20.58 3.25
CA LEU A 51 -3.17 19.52 3.89
C LEU A 51 -1.67 19.85 3.94
N SER A 52 -1.06 19.44 5.04
CA SER A 52 0.40 19.46 5.21
C SER A 52 1.05 18.30 4.46
N VAL A 53 2.36 18.38 4.21
CA VAL A 53 3.17 17.36 3.53
C VAL A 53 2.97 15.96 4.15
N PHE A 54 2.96 15.91 5.48
CA PHE A 54 2.82 14.65 6.21
C PHE A 54 1.46 14.00 5.99
N PHE A 55 0.38 14.76 6.19
CA PHE A 55 -0.98 14.25 6.07
C PHE A 55 -1.42 13.98 4.63
N GLY A 56 -0.99 14.81 3.68
CA GLY A 56 -1.44 14.71 2.29
C GLY A 56 -0.54 13.89 1.37
N VAL A 57 0.72 13.64 1.73
CA VAL A 57 1.65 12.88 0.88
C VAL A 57 2.25 11.70 1.61
N VAL A 58 2.88 11.90 2.78
CA VAL A 58 3.62 10.84 3.48
C VAL A 58 2.69 9.71 3.90
N ILE A 59 1.62 10.01 4.64
CA ILE A 59 0.70 8.99 5.15
C ILE A 59 0.05 8.18 4.02
N PRO A 60 -0.57 8.80 2.99
CA PRO A 60 -1.16 8.03 1.88
C PRO A 60 -0.14 7.19 1.12
N THR A 61 1.07 7.71 0.92
CA THR A 61 2.14 6.97 0.23
C THR A 61 2.63 5.79 1.06
N LEU A 62 2.85 5.97 2.37
CA LEU A 62 3.22 4.89 3.28
C LEU A 62 2.15 3.80 3.31
N LEU A 63 0.88 4.18 3.44
CA LEU A 63 -0.24 3.23 3.45
C LEU A 63 -0.37 2.46 2.14
N SER A 64 -0.16 3.12 1.00
CA SER A 64 -0.22 2.45 -0.29
C SER A 64 0.98 1.52 -0.51
N MET A 65 2.14 1.85 0.04
CA MET A 65 3.33 1.00 -0.04
C MET A 65 3.30 -0.17 0.94
N PHE A 66 2.76 0.02 2.16
CA PHE A 66 2.58 -1.04 3.15
C PHE A 66 1.43 -1.97 2.73
N SER A 67 1.70 -2.80 1.73
CA SER A 67 0.75 -3.76 1.21
C SER A 67 0.66 -5.03 2.06
N VAL A 68 -0.52 -5.66 2.04
CA VAL A 68 -0.78 -7.02 2.57
C VAL A 68 0.25 -8.04 2.06
N VAL A 69 0.74 -7.85 0.83
CA VAL A 69 1.74 -8.72 0.21
C VAL A 69 3.00 -8.83 1.07
N VAL A 70 3.46 -7.75 1.69
CA VAL A 70 4.69 -7.81 2.51
C VAL A 70 4.47 -8.65 3.76
N PHE A 71 3.35 -8.50 4.45
CA PHE A 71 3.06 -9.27 5.66
C PHE A 71 2.81 -10.77 5.37
N LEU A 72 2.19 -11.09 4.23
CA LEU A 72 1.88 -12.48 3.86
C LEU A 72 3.01 -13.18 3.09
N ARG A 73 3.91 -12.45 2.42
CA ARG A 73 4.87 -13.01 1.46
C ARG A 73 6.34 -12.79 1.79
N ILE A 74 6.69 -11.97 2.79
CA ILE A 74 8.09 -11.78 3.18
C ILE A 74 8.72 -13.10 3.68
N GLY A 75 7.97 -13.93 4.42
CA GLY A 75 8.41 -15.26 4.84
C GLY A 75 8.75 -16.16 3.64
N PHE A 76 7.84 -16.23 2.68
CA PHE A 76 8.01 -16.96 1.41
C PHE A 76 9.23 -16.47 0.62
N MET A 77 9.42 -15.15 0.49
CA MET A 77 10.56 -14.57 -0.23
C MET A 77 11.88 -14.99 0.40
N VAL A 78 12.02 -14.80 1.72
CA VAL A 78 13.26 -15.12 2.45
C VAL A 78 13.47 -16.64 2.52
N GLY A 79 12.41 -17.44 2.48
CA GLY A 79 12.48 -18.91 2.45
C GLY A 79 13.15 -19.47 1.19
N HIS A 80 12.73 -19.02 0.01
CA HIS A 80 13.28 -19.50 -1.26
C HIS A 80 14.57 -18.77 -1.68
N SER A 81 14.59 -17.45 -1.54
CA SER A 81 15.70 -16.60 -1.99
C SER A 81 16.88 -16.63 -1.03
N GLY A 82 16.66 -16.97 0.25
CA GLY A 82 17.66 -16.73 1.30
C GLY A 82 17.84 -15.24 1.59
N LEU A 83 18.64 -14.91 2.60
CA LEU A 83 18.79 -13.52 3.04
C LEU A 83 19.55 -12.65 2.02
N TYR A 84 20.66 -13.14 1.45
CA TYR A 84 21.48 -12.31 0.55
C TYR A 84 20.72 -11.94 -0.71
N GLN A 85 20.06 -12.91 -1.35
CA GLN A 85 19.32 -12.67 -2.57
C GLN A 85 18.01 -11.91 -2.29
N ALA A 86 17.39 -12.06 -1.12
CA ALA A 86 16.27 -11.21 -0.68
C ALA A 86 16.67 -9.73 -0.53
N ILE A 87 17.79 -9.43 0.14
CA ILE A 87 18.31 -8.05 0.25
C ILE A 87 18.61 -7.50 -1.14
N PHE A 88 19.24 -8.30 -2.00
CA PHE A 88 19.50 -7.90 -3.39
C PHE A 88 18.22 -7.60 -4.18
N MET A 89 17.16 -8.41 -4.03
CA MET A 89 15.85 -8.14 -4.64
C MET A 89 15.27 -6.81 -4.18
N PHE A 90 15.34 -6.51 -2.89
CA PHE A 90 14.88 -5.23 -2.37
C PHE A 90 15.73 -4.07 -2.87
N LEU A 91 17.05 -4.20 -2.93
CA LEU A 91 17.92 -3.17 -3.53
C LEU A 91 17.56 -2.90 -5.00
N LEU A 92 17.36 -3.95 -5.80
CA LEU A 92 16.98 -3.84 -7.20
C LEU A 92 15.61 -3.18 -7.38
N MET A 93 14.62 -3.62 -6.61
CA MET A 93 13.27 -3.06 -6.65
C MET A 93 13.25 -1.59 -6.22
N TYR A 94 13.91 -1.26 -5.11
CA TYR A 94 13.98 0.12 -4.64
C TYR A 94 14.83 1.01 -5.54
N PHE A 95 15.79 0.47 -6.28
CA PHE A 95 16.48 1.21 -7.33
C PHE A 95 15.52 1.64 -8.45
N ILE A 96 14.66 0.73 -8.93
CA ILE A 96 13.61 1.04 -9.92
C ILE A 96 12.61 2.07 -9.37
N ILE A 97 12.17 1.89 -8.13
CA ILE A 97 11.25 2.82 -7.46
C ILE A 97 11.90 4.19 -7.29
N CYS A 98 13.16 4.28 -6.85
CA CYS A 98 13.87 5.54 -6.69
C CYS A 98 13.99 6.29 -8.02
N MET A 99 14.34 5.61 -9.11
CA MET A 99 14.36 6.23 -10.45
C MET A 99 12.98 6.80 -10.84
N THR A 100 11.91 6.06 -10.54
CA THR A 100 10.53 6.50 -10.81
C THR A 100 10.15 7.70 -9.93
N VAL A 101 10.50 7.68 -8.65
CA VAL A 101 10.22 8.76 -7.70
C VAL A 101 10.97 10.03 -8.11
N LEU A 102 12.24 9.94 -8.48
CA LEU A 102 13.01 11.09 -8.97
C LEU A 102 12.38 11.70 -10.23
N SER A 103 11.88 10.88 -11.15
CA SER A 103 11.12 11.34 -12.32
C SER A 103 9.83 12.07 -11.92
N VAL A 104 9.03 11.50 -11.02
CA VAL A 104 7.80 12.14 -10.51
C VAL A 104 8.11 13.44 -9.78
N CYS A 105 9.22 13.49 -9.02
CA CYS A 105 9.69 14.71 -8.36
C CYS A 105 9.96 15.81 -9.40
N ALA A 106 10.72 15.50 -10.45
CA ALA A 106 11.03 16.43 -11.53
C ALA A 106 9.75 16.96 -12.22
N ILE A 107 8.80 16.07 -12.51
CA ILE A 107 7.49 16.43 -13.07
C ILE A 107 6.73 17.37 -12.13
N SER A 108 6.68 17.05 -10.83
CA SER A 108 5.94 17.86 -9.84
C SER A 108 6.56 19.24 -9.59
N THR A 109 7.85 19.40 -9.87
CA THR A 109 8.55 20.69 -9.77
C THR A 109 8.41 21.54 -11.04
N ASN A 110 7.88 20.99 -12.13
CA ASN A 110 7.77 21.69 -13.41
C ASN A 110 6.37 22.31 -13.61
N GLY A 111 6.29 23.64 -13.44
CA GLY A 111 5.09 24.43 -13.63
C GLY A 111 4.15 24.52 -12.41
N ALA A 112 3.12 25.37 -12.50
CA ALA A 112 2.16 25.61 -11.41
C ALA A 112 1.19 24.43 -11.23
N LEU A 113 1.37 23.53 -10.27
CA LEU A 113 0.47 22.39 -10.10
C LEU A 113 -0.93 22.83 -9.66
N ASP A 114 -1.92 22.65 -10.54
CA ASP A 114 -3.34 22.87 -10.21
C ASP A 114 -3.98 21.59 -9.62
N ALA A 115 -5.21 21.72 -9.11
CA ALA A 115 -5.90 20.72 -8.31
C ALA A 115 -6.47 19.51 -9.10
N GLY A 116 -5.63 18.76 -9.81
CA GLY A 116 -6.05 17.64 -10.67
C GLY A 116 -5.41 16.28 -10.39
N GLY A 117 -4.64 16.12 -9.30
CA GLY A 117 -4.01 14.84 -8.94
C GLY A 117 -2.82 14.46 -9.84
N ALA A 118 -2.43 13.17 -9.80
CA ALA A 118 -1.27 12.67 -10.53
C ALA A 118 -1.45 12.69 -12.05
N TYR A 119 -2.64 12.33 -12.55
CA TYR A 119 -2.92 12.32 -13.99
C TYR A 119 -2.82 13.73 -14.60
N TYR A 120 -3.40 14.74 -13.95
CA TYR A 120 -3.32 16.12 -14.42
C TYR A 120 -1.88 16.64 -14.42
N MET A 121 -1.11 16.31 -13.38
CA MET A 121 0.30 16.66 -13.29
C MET A 121 1.13 16.06 -14.44
N ILE A 122 0.94 14.78 -14.74
CA ILE A 122 1.68 14.08 -15.82
C ILE A 122 1.26 14.61 -17.19
N SER A 123 -0.04 14.66 -17.47
CA SER A 123 -0.57 15.08 -18.78
C SER A 123 -0.19 16.51 -19.14
N ARG A 124 -0.05 17.40 -18.15
CA ARG A 124 0.39 18.77 -18.39
C ARG A 124 1.89 18.91 -18.64
N ALA A 125 2.71 18.12 -17.93
CA ALA A 125 4.16 18.19 -18.09
C ALA A 125 4.66 17.47 -19.35
N MET A 126 4.04 16.35 -19.71
CA MET A 126 4.49 15.47 -20.81
C MET A 126 3.61 15.57 -22.06
N GLY A 127 2.48 16.28 -21.98
CA GLY A 127 1.49 16.39 -23.05
C GLY A 127 0.39 15.32 -22.98
N PRO A 128 -0.72 15.53 -23.72
CA PRO A 128 -1.91 14.70 -23.64
C PRO A 128 -1.70 13.26 -24.13
N GLU A 129 -0.82 13.03 -25.11
CA GLU A 129 -0.54 11.70 -25.66
C GLU A 129 0.14 10.79 -24.62
N PHE A 130 1.22 11.27 -24.00
CA PHE A 130 1.90 10.58 -22.91
C PHE A 130 1.02 10.48 -21.66
N GLY A 131 0.30 11.56 -21.33
CA GLY A 131 -0.64 11.58 -20.20
C GLY A 131 -1.72 10.53 -20.32
N GLY A 132 -2.36 10.42 -21.49
CA GLY A 132 -3.42 9.44 -21.77
C GLY A 132 -2.91 8.00 -21.71
N SER A 133 -1.78 7.70 -22.36
CA SER A 133 -1.19 6.36 -22.35
C SER A 133 -0.81 5.89 -20.94
N ILE A 134 -0.06 6.73 -20.20
CA ILE A 134 0.36 6.43 -18.83
C ILE A 134 -0.87 6.34 -17.90
N GLY A 135 -1.87 7.22 -18.10
CA GLY A 135 -3.10 7.24 -17.32
C GLY A 135 -3.92 5.96 -17.44
N ILE A 136 -4.09 5.43 -18.66
CA ILE A 136 -4.81 4.16 -18.90
C ILE A 136 -4.07 2.99 -18.25
N MET A 137 -2.74 2.93 -18.40
CA MET A 137 -1.90 1.92 -17.74
C MET A 137 -2.03 1.98 -16.22
N PHE A 138 -1.95 3.18 -15.65
CA PHE A 138 -2.08 3.38 -14.21
C PHE A 138 -3.49 3.03 -13.68
N PHE A 139 -4.54 3.34 -14.44
CA PHE A 139 -5.90 2.95 -14.11
C PHE A 139 -6.04 1.42 -14.04
N LEU A 140 -5.59 0.70 -15.08
CA LEU A 140 -5.67 -0.76 -15.12
C LEU A 140 -4.84 -1.40 -13.99
N ALA A 141 -3.64 -0.87 -13.73
CA ALA A 141 -2.79 -1.32 -12.63
C ALA A 141 -3.50 -1.17 -11.27
N ASN A 142 -4.17 -0.04 -11.02
CA ASN A 142 -4.93 0.17 -9.78
C ASN A 142 -6.14 -0.78 -9.66
N VAL A 143 -6.83 -1.08 -10.76
CA VAL A 143 -7.94 -2.06 -10.75
C VAL A 143 -7.42 -3.44 -10.35
N CYS A 144 -6.32 -3.90 -10.94
CA CYS A 144 -5.69 -5.16 -10.58
C CYS A 144 -5.16 -5.15 -9.13
N ALA A 145 -4.57 -4.03 -8.66
CA ALA A 145 -4.09 -3.90 -7.29
C ALA A 145 -5.21 -3.99 -6.26
N CYS A 146 -6.38 -3.37 -6.51
CA CYS A 146 -7.56 -3.52 -5.65
C CYS A 146 -7.97 -5.00 -5.51
N ALA A 147 -7.96 -5.76 -6.60
CA ALA A 147 -8.26 -7.19 -6.55
C ALA A 147 -7.23 -7.96 -5.71
N LEU A 148 -5.93 -7.66 -5.86
CA LEU A 148 -4.86 -8.29 -5.06
C LEU A 148 -5.01 -8.00 -3.56
N PHE A 149 -5.37 -6.78 -3.17
CA PHE A 149 -5.56 -6.43 -1.76
C PHE A 149 -6.78 -7.13 -1.15
N VAL A 150 -7.88 -7.22 -1.89
CA VAL A 150 -9.07 -7.96 -1.45
C VAL A 150 -8.77 -9.45 -1.33
N LEU A 151 -8.07 -10.05 -2.30
CA LEU A 151 -7.66 -11.46 -2.24
C LEU A 151 -6.73 -11.71 -1.05
N GLY A 152 -5.78 -10.82 -0.78
CA GLY A 152 -4.91 -10.91 0.39
C GLY A 152 -5.68 -10.85 1.72
N LEU A 153 -6.71 -10.00 1.81
CA LEU A 153 -7.59 -9.94 2.98
C LEU A 153 -8.40 -11.23 3.15
N VAL A 154 -8.98 -11.76 2.08
CA VAL A 154 -9.72 -13.04 2.12
C VAL A 154 -8.79 -14.19 2.51
N GLU A 155 -7.58 -14.26 1.95
CA GLU A 155 -6.55 -15.25 2.31
C GLU A 155 -6.16 -15.17 3.79
N ALA A 156 -6.22 -13.98 4.41
CA ALA A 156 -6.01 -13.81 5.85
C ALA A 156 -7.22 -14.27 6.69
N ILE A 157 -8.43 -13.95 6.26
CA ILE A 157 -9.68 -14.33 6.95
C ILE A 157 -9.88 -15.85 6.93
N VAL A 158 -9.77 -16.48 5.75
CA VAL A 158 -9.98 -17.92 5.57
C VAL A 158 -8.93 -18.72 6.32
N ASP A 159 -7.70 -18.25 6.45
CA ASP A 159 -6.70 -18.97 7.23
C ASP A 159 -6.90 -18.83 8.75
N THR A 160 -7.40 -17.68 9.21
CA THR A 160 -7.62 -17.44 10.64
C THR A 160 -8.86 -18.16 11.14
N PHE A 161 -9.95 -18.13 10.36
CA PHE A 161 -11.27 -18.60 10.80
C PHE A 161 -11.81 -19.79 9.99
N GLY A 162 -11.10 -20.25 8.96
CA GLY A 162 -11.54 -21.33 8.09
C GLY A 162 -11.35 -22.71 8.70
N VAL A 163 -12.33 -23.58 8.51
CA VAL A 163 -12.28 -25.01 8.87
C VAL A 163 -11.49 -25.75 7.78
N PRO A 164 -10.45 -26.55 8.13
CA PRO A 164 -9.70 -27.34 7.16
C PRO A 164 -10.60 -28.36 6.43
N GLU A 165 -10.49 -28.46 5.10
CA GLU A 165 -11.24 -29.45 4.29
C GLU A 165 -10.87 -30.91 4.62
N ASP A 166 -9.70 -31.14 5.23
CA ASP A 166 -9.14 -32.47 5.51
C ASP A 166 -9.78 -33.19 6.73
N GLY A 167 -10.79 -32.61 7.37
CA GLY A 167 -11.48 -33.24 8.52
C GLY A 167 -10.61 -33.46 9.77
N SER A 168 -9.36 -32.96 9.77
CA SER A 168 -8.53 -32.89 10.97
C SER A 168 -9.19 -31.97 11.99
N LEU A 169 -9.35 -32.43 13.24
CA LEU A 169 -9.95 -31.70 14.35
C LEU A 169 -9.53 -30.22 14.34
N ALA A 170 -10.53 -29.33 14.33
CA ALA A 170 -10.34 -27.90 14.44
C ALA A 170 -9.40 -27.60 15.62
N SER A 171 -8.23 -27.05 15.33
CA SER A 171 -7.19 -26.79 16.33
C SER A 171 -7.55 -25.63 17.25
N SER A 172 -8.64 -24.91 16.98
CA SER A 172 -9.10 -23.76 17.75
C SER A 172 -10.64 -23.63 17.71
N PRO A 173 -11.30 -23.21 18.81
CA PRO A 173 -12.77 -23.10 18.90
C PRO A 173 -13.39 -22.02 18.00
N TYR A 174 -12.58 -21.22 17.30
CA TYR A 174 -13.02 -20.11 16.46
C TYR A 174 -13.00 -20.41 14.94
N GLN A 175 -12.71 -21.66 14.53
CA GLN A 175 -12.77 -22.07 13.12
C GLN A 175 -14.21 -22.42 12.74
N VAL A 176 -14.91 -21.49 12.08
CA VAL A 176 -16.34 -21.62 11.75
C VAL A 176 -16.61 -21.41 10.25
N LEU A 177 -15.67 -20.81 9.51
CA LEU A 177 -15.89 -20.49 8.11
C LEU A 177 -15.60 -21.71 7.22
N PRO A 178 -16.49 -22.08 6.28
CA PRO A 178 -16.17 -23.08 5.27
C PRO A 178 -15.02 -22.56 4.39
N SER A 179 -13.98 -23.37 4.25
CA SER A 179 -12.92 -23.13 3.27
C SER A 179 -13.29 -23.76 1.93
N GLY A 180 -12.82 -23.17 0.84
CA GLY A 180 -13.08 -23.63 -0.53
C GLY A 180 -12.99 -22.50 -1.54
N TYR A 181 -12.78 -22.85 -2.82
CA TYR A 181 -12.62 -21.85 -3.90
C TYR A 181 -13.85 -20.94 -4.05
N TRP A 182 -15.04 -21.52 -4.10
CA TRP A 182 -16.30 -20.78 -4.24
C TRP A 182 -16.61 -19.90 -3.03
N TRP A 183 -16.26 -20.36 -1.83
CA TRP A 183 -16.42 -19.59 -0.60
C TRP A 183 -15.44 -18.41 -0.55
N SER A 184 -14.17 -18.64 -0.90
CA SER A 184 -13.18 -17.55 -1.02
C SER A 184 -13.62 -16.50 -2.05
N LEU A 185 -14.20 -16.92 -3.17
CA LEU A 185 -14.71 -16.00 -4.18
C LEU A 185 -15.91 -15.19 -3.64
N LEU A 186 -16.82 -15.82 -2.92
CA LEU A 186 -17.97 -15.16 -2.28
C LEU A 186 -17.54 -14.15 -1.21
N TYR A 187 -16.54 -14.48 -0.38
CA TYR A 187 -15.97 -13.54 0.57
C TYR A 187 -15.30 -12.36 -0.12
N GLY A 188 -14.56 -12.61 -1.21
CA GLY A 188 -13.92 -11.56 -2.01
C GLY A 188 -14.92 -10.60 -2.64
N THR A 189 -15.99 -11.12 -3.25
CA THR A 189 -17.05 -10.28 -3.84
C THR A 189 -17.81 -9.50 -2.77
N GLY A 190 -18.08 -10.10 -1.61
CA GLY A 190 -18.71 -9.42 -0.48
C GLY A 190 -17.87 -8.26 0.08
N VAL A 191 -16.56 -8.47 0.28
CA VAL A 191 -15.63 -7.42 0.70
C VAL A 191 -15.53 -6.32 -0.35
N LEU A 192 -15.46 -6.66 -1.63
CA LEU A 192 -15.40 -5.67 -2.71
C LEU A 192 -16.68 -4.81 -2.75
N LEU A 193 -17.85 -5.42 -2.59
CA LEU A 193 -19.13 -4.72 -2.51
C LEU A 193 -19.16 -3.77 -1.31
N LEU A 194 -18.67 -4.20 -0.14
CA LEU A 194 -18.51 -3.34 1.03
C LEU A 194 -17.60 -2.15 0.73
N CYS A 195 -16.45 -2.37 0.09
CA CYS A 195 -15.54 -1.30 -0.31
C CYS A 195 -16.23 -0.30 -1.25
N VAL A 196 -17.03 -0.77 -2.22
CA VAL A 196 -17.81 0.09 -3.11
C VAL A 196 -18.81 0.95 -2.31
N LEU A 197 -19.54 0.35 -1.36
CA LEU A 197 -20.48 1.09 -0.50
C LEU A 197 -19.77 2.17 0.32
N VAL A 198 -18.61 1.85 0.91
CA VAL A 198 -17.79 2.82 1.66
C VAL A 198 -17.31 3.96 0.76
N CYS A 199 -16.89 3.66 -0.47
CA CYS A 199 -16.49 4.67 -1.45
C CYS A 199 -17.64 5.61 -1.83
N MET A 200 -18.91 5.16 -1.79
CA MET A 200 -20.07 6.02 -2.07
C MET A 200 -20.39 7.01 -0.93
N VAL A 201 -19.95 6.76 0.30
CA VAL A 201 -20.20 7.65 1.46
C VAL A 201 -19.46 9.00 1.32
N GLY A 202 -18.38 9.05 0.54
CA GLY A 202 -17.74 10.29 0.10
C GLY A 202 -16.32 10.53 0.62
N ALA A 203 -15.61 11.44 -0.06
CA ALA A 203 -14.17 11.68 0.10
C ALA A 203 -13.76 12.32 1.45
N HIS A 204 -14.66 13.03 2.12
CA HIS A 204 -14.34 13.67 3.41
C HIS A 204 -14.15 12.65 4.55
N LEU A 205 -14.84 11.50 4.49
CA LEU A 205 -14.62 10.39 5.42
C LEU A 205 -13.23 9.75 5.18
N TYR A 206 -12.83 9.62 3.91
CA TYR A 206 -11.58 9.00 3.51
C TYR A 206 -10.35 9.70 4.13
N ALA A 207 -10.29 11.03 4.10
CA ALA A 207 -9.17 11.77 4.69
C ALA A 207 -9.00 11.54 6.20
N LYS A 208 -10.12 11.43 6.95
CA LYS A 208 -10.11 11.13 8.38
C LYS A 208 -9.77 9.67 8.67
N ALA A 209 -10.33 8.75 7.88
CA ALA A 209 -10.10 7.32 8.01
C ALA A 209 -8.63 6.95 7.72
N THR A 210 -8.00 7.61 6.75
CA THR A 210 -6.61 7.37 6.35
C THR A 210 -5.65 7.54 7.54
N PHE A 211 -5.85 8.54 8.40
CA PHE A 211 -5.04 8.71 9.60
C PHE A 211 -5.23 7.59 10.63
N LEU A 212 -6.47 7.15 10.83
CA LEU A 212 -6.78 6.03 11.73
C LEU A 212 -6.13 4.73 11.23
N ILE A 213 -6.26 4.44 9.93
CA ILE A 213 -5.66 3.25 9.31
C ILE A 213 -4.14 3.30 9.46
N PHE A 214 -3.51 4.46 9.28
CA PHE A 214 -2.08 4.63 9.49
C PHE A 214 -1.66 4.28 10.93
N LEU A 215 -2.39 4.76 11.93
CA LEU A 215 -2.10 4.41 13.32
C LEU A 215 -2.22 2.90 13.58
N VAL A 216 -3.24 2.25 13.04
CA VAL A 216 -3.41 0.80 13.16
C VAL A 216 -2.26 0.05 12.49
N VAL A 217 -1.87 0.44 11.27
CA VAL A 217 -0.76 -0.20 10.54
C VAL A 217 0.57 -0.01 11.29
N MET A 218 0.83 1.19 11.82
CA MET A 218 2.04 1.43 12.63
C MET A 218 2.03 0.64 13.94
N PHE A 219 0.87 0.50 14.59
CA PHE A 219 0.72 -0.33 15.78
C PHE A 219 1.01 -1.81 15.48
N VAL A 220 0.39 -2.37 14.43
CA VAL A 220 0.62 -3.76 14.00
C VAL A 220 2.08 -3.98 13.61
N LEU A 221 2.70 -3.03 12.92
CA LEU A 221 4.13 -3.10 12.60
C LEU A 221 4.99 -3.12 13.87
N GLY A 222 4.65 -2.29 14.86
CA GLY A 222 5.31 -2.26 16.16
C GLY A 222 5.17 -3.60 16.90
N THR A 223 3.98 -4.19 16.92
CA THR A 223 3.76 -5.50 17.55
C THR A 223 4.56 -6.59 16.84
N VAL A 224 4.63 -6.58 15.51
CA VAL A 224 5.48 -7.52 14.75
C VAL A 224 6.94 -7.44 15.15
N PHE A 225 7.49 -6.22 15.30
CA PHE A 225 8.87 -6.06 15.75
C PHE A 225 9.07 -6.57 17.18
N ILE A 226 8.12 -6.32 18.09
CA ILE A 226 8.20 -6.78 19.48
C ILE A 226 8.07 -8.32 19.54
N SER A 227 7.20 -8.94 18.73
CA SER A 227 7.00 -10.39 18.69
C SER A 227 8.28 -11.16 18.39
N PHE A 228 9.18 -10.62 17.55
CA PHE A 228 10.48 -11.27 17.27
C PHE A 228 11.40 -11.39 18.50
N PHE A 229 11.25 -10.50 19.49
CA PHE A 229 12.05 -10.51 20.72
C PHE A 229 11.31 -11.16 21.90
N ALA A 230 9.98 -11.07 21.92
CA ALA A 230 9.15 -11.56 23.02
C ALA A 230 8.82 -13.06 22.93
N VAL A 231 8.71 -13.61 21.71
CA VAL A 231 8.31 -15.01 21.52
C VAL A 231 9.51 -15.95 21.65
N GLY A 232 9.40 -16.92 22.56
CA GLY A 232 10.38 -18.00 22.74
C GLY A 232 10.38 -19.03 21.60
N PRO A 233 11.31 -20.00 21.59
CA PRO A 233 11.37 -21.01 20.55
C PRO A 233 10.09 -21.87 20.53
N LEU A 234 9.47 -22.01 19.37
CA LEU A 234 8.18 -22.69 19.18
C LEU A 234 8.25 -23.64 18.00
N THR A 235 7.83 -24.88 18.18
CA THR A 235 7.81 -25.89 17.10
C THR A 235 6.41 -25.93 16.49
N ILE A 236 6.29 -25.51 15.24
CA ILE A 236 5.04 -25.49 14.48
C ILE A 236 4.97 -26.79 13.66
N VAL A 237 3.93 -27.58 13.89
CA VAL A 237 3.63 -28.75 13.06
C VAL A 237 2.93 -28.26 11.80
N LEU A 238 3.50 -28.56 10.63
CA LEU A 238 2.91 -28.15 9.36
C LEU A 238 1.73 -29.07 9.00
N PRO A 239 0.60 -28.54 8.50
CA PRO A 239 -0.48 -29.37 8.00
C PRO A 239 0.01 -30.15 6.77
N LEU A 240 -0.18 -31.46 6.82
CA LEU A 240 0.26 -32.43 5.82
C LEU A 240 -0.72 -32.47 4.64
N SER A 241 -0.86 -31.35 3.92
CA SER A 241 -1.72 -31.26 2.73
C SER A 241 -0.90 -31.08 1.46
N ALA A 242 -0.25 -32.17 1.06
CA ALA A 242 -0.08 -32.55 -0.34
C ALA A 242 0.36 -34.01 -0.41
N SER A 243 -0.61 -34.91 -0.26
CA SER A 243 -0.50 -36.27 -0.79
C SER A 243 -0.36 -36.20 -2.32
N PHE A 244 0.84 -35.92 -2.82
CA PHE A 244 1.32 -36.57 -4.03
C PHE A 244 2.01 -37.84 -3.55
N ASN A 245 1.28 -38.96 -3.65
CA ASN A 245 1.67 -40.34 -3.39
C ASN A 245 2.95 -40.53 -2.55
N PRO A 246 2.88 -41.15 -1.35
CA PRO A 246 4.04 -41.90 -0.88
C PRO A 246 4.28 -42.99 -1.91
N LEU A 247 5.11 -42.72 -2.93
CA LEU A 247 5.63 -43.79 -3.75
C LEU A 247 6.26 -44.75 -2.76
N VAL A 248 5.84 -46.00 -2.89
CA VAL A 248 6.01 -47.16 -2.01
C VAL A 248 7.48 -47.51 -1.72
N ASN A 249 8.44 -46.72 -2.18
CA ASN A 249 9.85 -46.78 -1.82
C ASN A 249 10.32 -45.39 -1.40
N GLY A 250 10.75 -45.24 -0.13
CA GLY A 250 11.14 -43.99 0.53
C GLY A 250 12.37 -43.28 -0.04
N THR A 251 12.32 -42.87 -1.31
CA THR A 251 13.37 -42.12 -2.01
C THR A 251 12.87 -40.82 -2.64
N GLY A 252 11.65 -40.39 -2.31
CA GLY A 252 11.16 -39.05 -2.65
C GLY A 252 11.69 -37.99 -1.66
N PRO A 253 11.77 -36.71 -2.05
CA PRO A 253 12.18 -35.65 -1.14
C PRO A 253 11.20 -35.58 0.04
N SER A 254 11.69 -35.91 1.24
CA SER A 254 10.94 -35.78 2.48
C SER A 254 10.72 -34.30 2.77
N PHE A 255 9.49 -33.81 2.54
CA PHE A 255 9.13 -32.48 3.00
C PHE A 255 9.16 -32.47 4.54
N PRO A 256 9.86 -31.53 5.17
CA PRO A 256 10.00 -31.49 6.62
C PRO A 256 8.63 -31.32 7.28
N THR A 257 8.28 -32.25 8.15
CA THR A 257 7.00 -32.33 8.88
C THR A 257 6.95 -31.43 10.12
N THR A 258 8.01 -30.68 10.40
CA THR A 258 8.10 -29.79 11.58
C THR A 258 8.90 -28.54 11.23
N ALA A 259 8.36 -27.38 11.58
CA ALA A 259 8.94 -26.07 11.37
C ALA A 259 9.32 -25.48 12.72
N ASN A 260 10.61 -25.28 12.98
CA ASN A 260 11.07 -24.71 14.24
C ASN A 260 11.20 -23.19 14.12
N PHE A 261 10.48 -22.48 14.98
CA PHE A 261 10.79 -21.11 15.34
C PHE A 261 11.81 -21.15 16.47
N THR A 262 13.00 -20.59 16.24
CA THR A 262 14.13 -20.76 17.18
C THR A 262 14.38 -19.53 18.03
N GLY A 263 13.61 -18.44 17.82
CA GLY A 263 13.94 -17.11 18.32
C GLY A 263 15.18 -16.53 17.62
N PHE A 264 15.68 -15.39 18.10
CA PHE A 264 16.86 -14.73 17.52
C PHE A 264 18.13 -15.57 17.72
N LYS A 265 18.50 -16.37 16.72
CA LYS A 265 19.72 -17.19 16.73
C LYS A 265 20.59 -16.91 15.51
N LEU A 266 21.88 -16.71 15.77
CA LEU A 266 22.85 -16.42 14.72
C LEU A 266 23.19 -17.66 13.88
N ASP A 267 23.08 -18.86 14.46
CA ASP A 267 23.25 -20.13 13.73
C ASP A 267 22.13 -20.34 12.70
N THR A 268 20.89 -20.02 13.09
CA THR A 268 19.73 -20.02 12.19
C THR A 268 19.94 -19.00 11.07
N LEU A 269 20.43 -17.80 11.39
CA LEU A 269 20.77 -16.79 10.39
C LEU A 269 21.79 -17.35 9.38
N LEU A 270 22.90 -17.93 9.84
CA LEU A 270 23.97 -18.46 8.98
C LEU A 270 23.49 -19.58 8.03
N GLY A 271 22.61 -20.45 8.52
CA GLY A 271 21.96 -21.48 7.68
C GLY A 271 21.03 -20.92 6.59
N ASN A 272 20.67 -19.65 6.70
CA ASN A 272 19.64 -18.98 5.91
C ASN A 272 20.20 -17.97 4.89
N LEU A 273 21.52 -17.83 4.79
CA LEU A 273 22.18 -16.86 3.91
C LEU A 273 21.95 -17.16 2.42
N TRP A 274 22.04 -18.43 2.05
CA TRP A 274 22.02 -18.88 0.66
C TRP A 274 20.60 -19.09 0.14
N ALA A 275 20.46 -19.08 -1.17
CA ALA A 275 19.20 -19.38 -1.84
C ALA A 275 18.97 -20.89 -1.95
N ASP A 276 17.71 -21.30 -1.93
CA ASP A 276 17.29 -22.67 -2.22
C ASP A 276 15.87 -22.63 -2.78
N TYR A 277 15.82 -22.63 -4.11
CA TYR A 277 14.58 -22.53 -4.84
C TYR A 277 13.94 -23.92 -4.94
N THR A 278 12.88 -24.10 -4.15
CA THR A 278 12.10 -25.33 -4.10
C THR A 278 10.78 -25.18 -4.83
N LEU A 279 10.08 -26.31 -5.02
CA LEU A 279 8.73 -26.34 -5.59
C LEU A 279 7.75 -25.69 -4.61
N ASP A 280 6.91 -24.80 -5.12
CA ASP A 280 5.81 -24.24 -4.33
C ASP A 280 4.72 -25.29 -4.13
N TYR A 281 4.36 -25.51 -2.87
CA TYR A 281 3.36 -26.49 -2.48
C TYR A 281 1.94 -26.15 -2.95
N THR A 282 1.66 -24.88 -3.32
CA THR A 282 0.34 -24.48 -3.84
C THR A 282 0.23 -24.54 -5.36
N THR A 283 1.31 -24.21 -6.07
CA THR A 283 1.30 -24.10 -7.53
C THR A 283 1.95 -25.32 -8.20
N GLY A 284 2.74 -26.10 -7.45
CA GLY A 284 3.53 -27.22 -7.99
C GLY A 284 4.68 -26.77 -8.91
N ASN A 285 4.90 -25.46 -9.06
CA ASN A 285 5.89 -24.90 -9.96
C ASN A 285 7.21 -24.63 -9.24
N MET A 286 8.32 -24.78 -9.96
CA MET A 286 9.65 -24.45 -9.44
C MET A 286 9.79 -22.95 -9.31
N MET A 287 10.07 -22.48 -8.10
CA MET A 287 10.29 -21.06 -7.87
C MET A 287 11.61 -20.62 -8.49
N THR A 288 11.65 -19.39 -8.99
CA THR A 288 12.86 -18.78 -9.55
C THR A 288 13.04 -17.39 -8.96
N PHE A 289 14.23 -16.82 -9.16
CA PHE A 289 14.48 -15.43 -8.79
C PHE A 289 13.41 -14.47 -9.36
N ALA A 290 13.05 -14.65 -10.64
CA ALA A 290 12.10 -13.78 -11.32
C ALA A 290 10.68 -13.89 -10.76
N THR A 291 10.21 -15.11 -10.43
CA THR A 291 8.86 -15.31 -9.89
C THR A 291 8.73 -14.73 -8.49
N VAL A 292 9.72 -14.96 -7.63
CA VAL A 292 9.75 -14.40 -6.27
C VAL A 292 9.86 -12.88 -6.31
N PHE A 293 10.71 -12.33 -7.19
CA PHE A 293 10.82 -10.89 -7.40
C PHE A 293 9.49 -10.28 -7.86
N ALA A 294 8.80 -10.89 -8.83
CA ALA A 294 7.53 -10.38 -9.34
C ALA A 294 6.43 -10.32 -8.26
N VAL A 295 6.36 -11.35 -7.40
CA VAL A 295 5.41 -11.36 -6.27
C VAL A 295 5.71 -10.23 -5.29
N MET A 296 6.99 -10.01 -4.97
CA MET A 296 7.40 -8.97 -4.00
C MET A 296 7.31 -7.56 -4.57
N PHE A 297 7.59 -7.39 -5.87
CA PHE A 297 7.54 -6.09 -6.54
C PHE A 297 6.15 -5.46 -6.46
N ASN A 298 5.10 -6.26 -6.65
CA ASN A 298 3.71 -5.80 -6.51
C ASN A 298 3.42 -5.18 -5.14
N GLY A 299 4.01 -5.75 -4.08
CA GLY A 299 3.82 -5.29 -2.70
C GLY A 299 4.47 -3.94 -2.37
N CYS A 300 5.35 -3.43 -3.22
CA CYS A 300 6.12 -2.20 -2.95
C CYS A 300 5.80 -1.07 -3.94
N THR A 301 4.82 -1.30 -4.82
CA THR A 301 4.23 -0.27 -5.68
C THR A 301 3.38 0.73 -4.85
N GLY A 302 2.76 1.72 -5.50
CA GLY A 302 1.87 2.67 -4.80
C GLY A 302 2.47 4.05 -4.50
N ILE A 303 3.62 4.38 -5.10
CA ILE A 303 4.31 5.67 -4.87
C ILE A 303 3.46 6.90 -5.22
N MET A 304 2.46 6.73 -6.11
CA MET A 304 1.62 7.81 -6.64
C MET A 304 0.40 8.13 -5.77
N ALA A 305 0.15 7.37 -4.70
CA ALA A 305 -0.97 7.65 -3.80
C ALA A 305 -0.87 9.05 -3.17
N GLY A 306 0.33 9.51 -2.81
CA GLY A 306 0.55 10.86 -2.29
C GLY A 306 0.36 11.98 -3.34
N SER A 307 0.67 11.73 -4.61
CA SER A 307 0.43 12.70 -5.69
C SER A 307 -1.03 12.82 -6.10
N ASN A 308 -1.86 11.83 -5.79
CA ASN A 308 -3.30 11.87 -6.09
C ASN A 308 -4.04 12.94 -5.26
N MET A 309 -3.52 13.30 -4.09
CA MET A 309 -4.08 14.36 -3.24
C MET A 309 -3.47 15.75 -3.50
N SER A 310 -2.80 15.94 -4.65
CA SER A 310 -2.05 17.17 -4.93
C SER A 310 -2.88 18.46 -4.87
N GLY A 311 -4.18 18.39 -5.18
CA GLY A 311 -5.09 19.53 -5.15
C GLY A 311 -5.44 20.04 -3.76
N ASP A 312 -5.35 19.19 -2.75
CA ASP A 312 -5.68 19.55 -1.36
C ASP A 312 -4.45 20.01 -0.57
N LEU A 313 -3.24 19.92 -1.16
CA LEU A 313 -1.99 20.30 -0.51
C LEU A 313 -1.80 21.82 -0.47
N LYS A 314 -1.14 22.30 0.59
CA LYS A 314 -0.75 23.71 0.69
C LYS A 314 0.19 24.14 -0.45
N ASN A 315 1.27 23.37 -0.65
CA ASN A 315 2.31 23.61 -1.64
C ASN A 315 2.70 22.29 -2.32
N PRO A 316 2.02 21.87 -3.41
CA PRO A 316 2.20 20.55 -4.00
C PRO A 316 3.62 20.32 -4.56
N SER A 317 4.21 21.30 -5.27
CA SER A 317 5.54 21.17 -5.89
C SER A 317 6.68 20.95 -4.89
N TYR A 318 6.46 21.31 -3.62
CA TYR A 318 7.40 21.06 -2.53
C TYR A 318 7.03 19.84 -1.69
N ALA A 319 5.73 19.62 -1.47
CA ALA A 319 5.22 18.55 -0.64
C ALA A 319 5.41 17.16 -1.27
N ILE A 320 5.16 17.02 -2.57
CA ILE A 320 5.23 15.73 -3.26
C ILE A 320 6.64 15.16 -3.20
N PRO A 321 7.71 15.89 -3.64
CA PRO A 321 9.05 15.31 -3.62
C PRO A 321 9.51 14.87 -2.24
N ARG A 322 9.37 15.75 -1.23
CA ARG A 322 9.84 15.46 0.13
C ARG A 322 9.01 14.35 0.77
N GLY A 323 7.70 14.36 0.55
CA GLY A 323 6.79 13.37 1.13
C GLY A 323 7.04 11.97 0.55
N THR A 324 7.12 11.85 -0.77
CA THR A 324 7.34 10.55 -1.44
C THR A 324 8.72 9.99 -1.14
N ILE A 325 9.79 10.80 -1.20
CA ILE A 325 11.16 10.33 -0.88
C ILE A 325 11.25 9.84 0.58
N THR A 326 10.68 10.59 1.52
CA THR A 326 10.66 10.18 2.95
C THR A 326 9.92 8.86 3.14
N ALA A 327 8.78 8.69 2.46
CA ALA A 327 8.00 7.45 2.53
C ALA A 327 8.77 6.24 1.96
N VAL A 328 9.46 6.42 0.82
CA VAL A 328 10.25 5.36 0.17
C VAL A 328 11.43 4.94 1.04
N ILE A 329 12.15 5.89 1.62
CA ILE A 329 13.29 5.58 2.52
C ILE A 329 12.79 4.83 3.76
N PHE A 330 11.67 5.29 4.34
CA PHE A 330 11.10 4.63 5.52
C PHE A 330 10.70 3.18 5.22
N THR A 331 9.99 2.93 4.12
CA THR A 331 9.58 1.55 3.76
C THR A 331 10.77 0.67 3.42
N PHE A 332 11.80 1.22 2.74
CA PHE A 332 13.03 0.49 2.45
C PHE A 332 13.70 -0.03 3.71
N ILE A 333 13.85 0.82 4.74
CA ILE A 333 14.46 0.44 6.02
C ILE A 333 13.62 -0.66 6.69
N ILE A 334 12.31 -0.48 6.76
CA ILE A 334 11.40 -1.44 7.40
C ILE A 334 11.44 -2.80 6.69
N TYR A 335 11.44 -2.86 5.36
CA TYR A 335 11.43 -4.11 4.61
C TYR A 335 12.74 -4.89 4.73
N ASN A 336 13.88 -4.20 4.70
CA ASN A 336 15.17 -4.85 4.94
C ASN A 336 15.27 -5.35 6.39
N LEU A 337 14.83 -4.55 7.37
CA LEU A 337 14.85 -4.96 8.77
C LEU A 337 13.96 -6.20 8.99
N LEU A 338 12.74 -6.22 8.45
CA LEU A 338 11.86 -7.38 8.52
C LEU A 338 12.49 -8.61 7.86
N SER A 339 13.15 -8.48 6.71
CA SER A 339 13.81 -9.60 6.04
C SER A 339 14.92 -10.21 6.90
N VAL A 340 15.72 -9.38 7.57
CA VAL A 340 16.78 -9.85 8.47
C VAL A 340 16.19 -10.55 9.68
N LEU A 341 15.17 -9.96 10.31
CA LEU A 341 14.51 -10.55 11.48
C LEU A 341 13.85 -11.90 11.15
N VAL A 342 13.17 -12.01 10.00
CA VAL A 342 12.62 -13.29 9.52
C VAL A 342 13.72 -14.33 9.31
N ALA A 343 14.87 -13.93 8.75
CA ALA A 343 16.00 -14.82 8.53
C ALA A 343 16.66 -15.29 9.84
N CYS A 344 16.68 -14.45 10.88
CA CYS A 344 17.22 -14.81 12.19
C CYS A 344 16.30 -15.74 13.00
N SER A 345 14.99 -15.61 12.86
CA SER A 345 14.04 -16.22 13.80
C SER A 345 13.39 -17.52 13.35
N CYS A 346 13.31 -17.76 12.03
CA CYS A 346 12.62 -18.93 11.47
C CYS A 346 13.58 -19.87 10.74
N ASP A 347 13.44 -21.18 10.97
CA ASP A 347 14.16 -22.21 10.19
C ASP A 347 13.70 -22.23 8.71
N ARG A 348 14.49 -22.80 7.80
CA ARG A 348 14.25 -22.77 6.35
C ARG A 348 13.00 -23.54 5.93
N ALA A 349 12.77 -24.71 6.53
CA ALA A 349 11.56 -25.53 6.36
C ALA A 349 10.29 -24.75 6.69
N ALA A 350 10.39 -23.94 7.74
CA ALA A 350 9.40 -23.03 8.23
C ALA A 350 9.05 -21.97 7.16
N ARG A 351 10.06 -21.29 6.61
CA ARG A 351 9.91 -20.10 5.73
C ARG A 351 9.39 -20.41 4.32
N ALA A 352 9.59 -21.62 3.81
CA ALA A 352 9.08 -22.04 2.50
C ALA A 352 7.54 -22.15 2.46
N VAL A 353 6.89 -22.21 3.62
CA VAL A 353 5.43 -22.31 3.71
C VAL A 353 4.83 -20.92 3.89
N ARG A 354 4.00 -20.50 2.94
CA ARG A 354 3.22 -19.23 2.95
C ARG A 354 2.43 -19.03 4.26
N ARG A 355 2.17 -20.11 5.01
CA ARG A 355 1.44 -20.12 6.29
C ARG A 355 2.27 -19.68 7.50
N LEU A 356 3.59 -19.52 7.44
CA LEU A 356 4.32 -18.87 8.54
C LEU A 356 4.10 -17.36 8.52
N ARG A 357 2.98 -16.98 9.11
CA ARG A 357 2.50 -15.60 9.16
C ARG A 357 2.75 -15.03 10.54
N PHE A 358 3.04 -13.74 10.55
CA PHE A 358 3.20 -12.94 11.77
C PHE A 358 2.05 -13.06 12.78
N GLN A 359 0.83 -13.40 12.33
CA GLN A 359 -0.30 -13.63 13.23
C GLN A 359 -0.08 -14.81 14.19
N GLN A 360 0.59 -15.89 13.80
CA GLN A 360 0.85 -17.02 14.72
C GLN A 360 1.74 -16.62 15.91
N PHE A 361 2.52 -15.54 15.78
CA PHE A 361 3.38 -14.99 16.84
C PHE A 361 2.68 -13.95 17.73
N THR A 362 1.44 -13.57 17.42
CA THR A 362 0.66 -12.59 18.19
C THR A 362 -0.45 -13.26 19.02
N TYR A 363 -0.80 -14.51 18.72
CA TYR A 363 -1.84 -15.28 19.42
C TYR A 363 -1.31 -16.26 20.48
N THR A 364 -0.04 -16.12 20.86
CA THR A 364 0.54 -16.67 22.09
C THR A 364 1.02 -15.52 22.94
#